data_AF-A0A0K1NMH1-F1
#
_entry.id   AF-A0A0K1NMH1-F1
#
_cell.length_a   1.000
_cell.length_b   1.000
_cell.length_c   1.000
_cell.angle_alpha   90.00
_cell.angle_beta   90.00
_cell.angle_gamma   90.00
#
_symmetry.space_group_name_H-M   'P 1'
#
loop_
_entity.id
_entity.type
_entity.pdbx_description
1 polymer ?
#
loop_
_entity_poly.entity_id
_entity_poly.type
_entity_poly.pdbx_seq_one_letter_code
_entity_poly.pdbx_strand_id
1 'polypeptide(L)'
;MLKRTSNQLSLFSSLEDMLNHNHPLYTLGNKINWRRFENSFSRLYCSTNGRPAHPIRLMCGLLILKHLRNISDESVVLQWSENAYYQYFCGQLEFLPKEPCEASDLVHFRNRIGEEGIEVILAESIRVNTENDNEDHFNTAFIDSTVQEKNITYPTDAKLHKKIINRVLKIVREKKLPLRQSYQRTLKAISRNQRFRNHPRSHRKAVKADRSLRTIAGRLVRELDRNLPDRKGYEKMFELFYKVLSQKRNSRNKIYSLHEPEVQCISKGKEHKKYEFGNKASFIRSLSGIILAAVSFRNEYDGHTIEASLQQTERMTGKRIDNLAGDRGYRGTDLVGTTKILIPQAPKDKDSYYQKKKKHKLFCKRAGIEPTIGHLKSDYRLSRNFYKGVKGDAMNIMLAAAAYNFRRAMRALLCFTKTIIEKSVLVDFSTKWAF
;
A
#
# COMPACT_ATOMS: atom_id res chain seq x y z
N MET A 1 -27.24 -16.40 39.73
CA MET A 1 -26.33 -17.55 39.94
C MET A 1 -24.95 -17.17 39.43
N LEU A 2 -23.96 -16.96 40.31
CA LEU A 2 -22.59 -16.71 39.90
C LEU A 2 -21.95 -18.05 39.52
N LYS A 3 -21.56 -18.24 38.26
CA LYS A 3 -20.79 -19.42 37.83
C LYS A 3 -19.42 -19.36 38.51
N ARG A 4 -19.17 -20.26 39.46
CA ARG A 4 -17.81 -20.48 39.98
C ARG A 4 -17.00 -21.15 38.88
N THR A 5 -15.89 -20.54 38.49
CA THR A 5 -14.92 -21.11 37.54
C THR A 5 -14.07 -22.15 38.26
N SER A 6 -14.06 -23.39 37.77
CA SER A 6 -13.15 -24.44 38.26
C SER A 6 -11.74 -24.20 37.75
N ASN A 7 -10.72 -24.37 38.59
CA ASN A 7 -9.29 -24.27 38.21
C ASN A 7 -8.75 -25.53 37.49
N GLN A 8 -9.63 -26.44 37.05
CA GLN A 8 -9.21 -27.67 36.40
C GLN A 8 -8.76 -27.38 34.97
N LEU A 9 -7.48 -27.65 34.68
CA LEU A 9 -6.90 -27.50 33.34
C LEU A 9 -7.38 -28.66 32.45
N SER A 10 -7.87 -28.33 31.26
CA SER A 10 -8.16 -29.32 30.21
C SER A 10 -6.84 -29.81 29.62
N LEU A 11 -6.61 -31.13 29.62
CA LEU A 11 -5.41 -31.77 29.08
C LEU A 11 -5.38 -31.85 27.54
N PHE A 12 -6.49 -31.56 26.86
CA PHE A 12 -6.67 -31.84 25.41
C PHE A 12 -7.28 -30.69 24.60
N SER A 13 -7.23 -29.45 25.07
CA SER A 13 -7.78 -28.31 24.30
C SER A 13 -6.72 -27.73 23.36
N SER A 14 -6.99 -27.77 22.05
CA SER A 14 -6.21 -27.03 21.05
C SER A 14 -6.58 -25.54 21.08
N LEU A 15 -5.75 -24.69 20.45
CA LEU A 15 -6.08 -23.26 20.28
C LEU A 15 -7.40 -23.07 19.52
N GLU A 16 -7.73 -23.98 18.62
CA GLU A 16 -9.00 -23.95 17.86
C GLU A 16 -10.22 -24.06 18.78
N ASP A 17 -10.15 -24.94 19.78
CA ASP A 17 -11.25 -25.22 20.71
C ASP A 17 -11.51 -24.04 21.67
N MET A 18 -10.49 -23.21 21.90
CA MET A 18 -10.59 -22.04 22.78
C MET A 18 -11.18 -20.81 22.10
N LEU A 19 -11.26 -20.79 20.76
CA LEU A 19 -11.67 -19.63 19.99
C LEU A 19 -13.15 -19.65 19.62
N ASN A 20 -13.73 -18.47 19.47
CA ASN A 20 -15.08 -18.36 18.93
C ASN A 20 -15.06 -18.60 17.41
N HIS A 21 -15.69 -19.69 16.96
CA HIS A 21 -15.73 -20.07 15.54
C HIS A 21 -16.53 -19.09 14.66
N ASN A 22 -17.41 -18.28 15.28
CA ASN A 22 -18.14 -17.20 14.61
C ASN A 22 -17.31 -15.91 14.49
N HIS A 23 -16.11 -15.87 15.05
CA HIS A 23 -15.26 -14.69 14.94
C HIS A 23 -14.79 -14.50 13.50
N PRO A 24 -14.84 -13.29 12.93
CA PRO A 24 -14.67 -13.12 11.48
C PRO A 24 -13.27 -13.44 10.99
N LEU A 25 -12.27 -13.23 11.86
CA LEU A 25 -10.88 -13.55 11.55
C LEU A 25 -10.63 -15.06 11.57
N TYR A 26 -11.36 -15.78 12.43
CA TYR A 26 -11.32 -17.25 12.49
C TYR A 26 -11.89 -17.83 11.20
N THR A 27 -13.11 -17.43 10.85
CA THR A 27 -13.77 -17.88 9.61
C THR A 27 -12.98 -17.50 8.37
N LEU A 28 -12.38 -16.30 8.34
CA LEU A 28 -11.50 -15.88 7.26
C LEU A 28 -10.26 -16.78 7.17
N GLY A 29 -9.61 -17.08 8.30
CA GLY A 29 -8.44 -17.97 8.36
C GLY A 29 -8.73 -19.34 7.76
N ASN A 30 -9.93 -19.88 7.98
CA ASN A 30 -10.32 -21.18 7.44
C ASN A 30 -10.76 -21.11 5.97
N LYS A 31 -11.17 -19.94 5.48
CA LYS A 31 -11.56 -19.73 4.08
C LYS A 31 -10.36 -19.51 3.15
N ILE A 32 -9.25 -18.97 3.66
CA ILE A 32 -8.03 -18.75 2.87
C ILE A 32 -7.38 -20.10 2.51
N ASN A 33 -7.05 -20.29 1.23
CA ASN A 33 -6.32 -21.46 0.77
C ASN A 33 -4.81 -21.27 1.01
N TRP A 34 -4.36 -21.59 2.23
CA TRP A 34 -2.95 -21.47 2.62
C TRP A 34 -2.00 -22.36 1.79
N ARG A 35 -2.47 -23.51 1.30
CA ARG A 35 -1.68 -24.41 0.44
C ARG A 35 -1.25 -23.73 -0.86
N ARG A 36 -2.05 -22.78 -1.37
CA ARG A 36 -1.69 -21.98 -2.54
C ARG A 36 -0.42 -21.16 -2.29
N PHE A 37 -0.29 -20.57 -1.09
CA PHE A 37 0.90 -19.82 -0.71
C PHE A 37 2.10 -20.76 -0.48
N GLU A 38 1.88 -21.91 0.16
CA GLU A 38 2.94 -22.91 0.35
C GLU A 38 3.51 -23.41 -0.98
N ASN A 39 2.64 -23.78 -1.93
CA ASN A 39 3.05 -24.26 -3.25
C ASN A 39 3.80 -23.17 -4.05
N SER A 40 3.38 -21.91 -3.91
CA SER A 40 3.99 -20.79 -4.64
C SER A 40 5.33 -20.38 -4.03
N PHE A 41 5.43 -20.35 -2.70
CA PHE A 41 6.57 -19.76 -2.00
C PHE A 41 7.60 -20.79 -1.54
N SER A 42 7.24 -22.08 -1.37
CA SER A 42 8.18 -23.15 -0.98
C SER A 42 9.42 -23.22 -1.88
N ARG A 43 9.26 -22.97 -3.18
CA ARG A 43 10.35 -22.92 -4.17
C ARG A 43 11.42 -21.86 -3.86
N LEU A 44 11.08 -20.85 -3.06
CA LEU A 44 11.99 -19.78 -2.63
C LEU A 44 12.81 -20.16 -1.39
N TYR A 45 12.62 -21.38 -0.87
CA TYR A 45 13.28 -21.90 0.32
C TYR A 45 14.08 -23.15 -0.01
N CYS A 46 15.24 -23.29 0.62
CA CYS A 46 16.03 -24.51 0.58
C CYS A 46 15.64 -25.40 1.76
N SER A 47 15.36 -26.68 1.52
CA SER A 47 15.02 -27.64 2.57
C SER A 47 16.24 -28.18 3.31
N THR A 48 17.43 -28.14 2.69
CA THR A 48 18.61 -28.87 3.15
C THR A 48 19.74 -27.98 3.68
N ASN A 49 19.64 -26.66 3.56
CA ASN A 49 20.75 -25.77 3.91
C ASN A 49 20.29 -24.53 4.69
N GLY A 50 21.02 -24.21 5.76
CA GLY A 50 20.84 -23.02 6.59
C GLY A 50 19.85 -23.17 7.74
N ARG A 51 19.55 -22.04 8.40
CA ARG A 51 18.55 -21.98 9.49
C ARG A 51 17.15 -22.28 8.93
N PRO A 52 16.35 -23.13 9.60
CA PRO A 52 14.98 -23.39 9.21
C PRO A 52 14.19 -22.09 9.04
N ALA A 53 13.45 -21.99 7.93
CA ALA A 53 12.61 -20.85 7.67
C ALA A 53 11.34 -20.88 8.52
N HIS A 54 10.82 -19.69 8.81
CA HIS A 54 9.50 -19.54 9.41
C HIS A 54 8.41 -20.12 8.50
N PRO A 55 7.33 -20.69 9.06
CA PRO A 55 6.19 -21.19 8.28
C PRO A 55 5.62 -20.12 7.34
N ILE A 56 5.28 -20.51 6.11
CA ILE A 56 4.76 -19.59 5.10
C ILE A 56 3.43 -18.97 5.55
N ARG A 57 2.54 -19.78 6.15
CA ARG A 57 1.26 -19.31 6.72
C ARG A 57 1.47 -18.21 7.77
N LEU A 58 2.48 -18.35 8.63
CA LEU A 58 2.82 -17.33 9.63
C LEU A 58 3.20 -16.01 8.95
N MET A 59 4.14 -16.05 8.00
CA MET A 59 4.64 -14.84 7.35
C MET A 59 3.56 -14.15 6.48
N CYS A 60 2.79 -14.90 5.70
CA CYS A 60 1.65 -14.37 4.95
C CYS A 60 0.57 -13.81 5.88
N GLY A 61 0.26 -14.52 6.97
CA GLY A 61 -0.71 -14.12 7.97
C GLY A 61 -0.35 -12.76 8.60
N LEU A 62 0.91 -12.58 9.00
CA LEU A 62 1.40 -11.30 9.54
C LEU A 62 1.31 -10.15 8.52
N LEU A 63 1.66 -10.38 7.24
CA LEU A 63 1.50 -9.35 6.21
C LEU A 63 0.04 -8.93 6.01
N ILE A 64 -0.88 -9.89 6.00
CA ILE A 64 -2.32 -9.64 5.88
C ILE A 64 -2.83 -8.88 7.11
N LEU A 65 -2.52 -9.37 8.32
CA LEU A 65 -2.94 -8.75 9.59
C LEU A 65 -2.45 -7.31 9.70
N LYS A 66 -1.19 -7.05 9.33
CA LYS A 66 -0.61 -5.71 9.31
C LYS A 66 -1.47 -4.71 8.54
N HIS A 67 -1.93 -5.08 7.35
CA HIS A 67 -2.73 -4.18 6.50
C HIS A 67 -4.18 -4.16 6.94
N LEU A 68 -4.74 -5.30 7.35
CA LEU A 68 -6.10 -5.41 7.88
C LEU A 68 -6.31 -4.53 9.12
N ARG A 69 -5.26 -4.36 9.94
CA ARG A 69 -5.27 -3.60 11.19
C ARG A 69 -4.60 -2.23 11.10
N ASN A 70 -4.04 -1.88 9.95
CA ASN A 70 -3.34 -0.62 9.72
C ASN A 70 -2.11 -0.36 10.62
N ILE A 71 -1.38 -1.41 11.02
CA ILE A 71 -0.28 -1.32 11.99
C ILE A 71 1.12 -1.50 11.36
N SER A 72 2.19 -1.27 12.12
CA SER A 72 3.58 -1.46 11.66
C SER A 72 4.02 -2.93 11.72
N ASP A 73 5.21 -3.23 11.20
CA ASP A 73 5.79 -4.59 11.27
C ASP A 73 6.09 -4.98 12.74
N GLU A 74 6.59 -4.04 13.53
CA GLU A 74 6.88 -4.22 14.96
C GLU A 74 5.59 -4.43 15.76
N SER A 75 4.57 -3.60 15.51
CA SER A 75 3.31 -3.71 16.23
C SER A 75 2.54 -4.99 15.90
N VAL A 76 2.60 -5.52 14.67
CA VAL A 76 1.90 -6.78 14.34
C VAL A 76 2.55 -7.97 15.01
N VAL A 77 3.88 -8.00 15.12
CA VAL A 77 4.64 -9.04 15.81
C VAL A 77 4.33 -9.03 17.32
N LEU A 78 4.33 -7.85 17.93
CA LEU A 78 3.96 -7.70 19.34
C LEU A 78 2.51 -8.12 19.61
N GLN A 79 1.55 -7.57 18.84
CA GLN A 79 0.13 -7.92 19.02
C GLN A 79 -0.16 -9.40 18.74
N TRP A 80 0.65 -10.06 17.91
CA TRP A 80 0.53 -11.50 17.69
C TRP A 80 0.80 -12.30 18.96
N SER A 81 1.80 -11.91 19.76
CA SER A 81 2.10 -12.59 21.03
C SER A 81 1.00 -12.45 22.08
N GLU A 82 0.17 -11.41 21.96
CA GLU A 82 -0.92 -11.10 22.90
C GLU A 82 -2.28 -11.65 22.45
N ASN A 83 -2.42 -12.04 21.17
CA ASN A 83 -3.73 -12.28 20.54
C ASN A 83 -3.88 -13.69 19.96
N ALA A 84 -4.66 -14.53 20.63
CA ALA A 84 -4.95 -15.91 20.21
C ALA A 84 -5.54 -16.02 18.79
N TYR A 85 -6.38 -15.08 18.34
CA TYR A 85 -6.91 -15.11 16.98
C TYR A 85 -5.84 -14.82 15.91
N TYR A 86 -4.84 -14.00 16.23
CA TYR A 86 -3.72 -13.73 15.31
C TYR A 86 -2.84 -14.97 15.18
N GLN A 87 -2.60 -15.66 16.29
CA GLN A 87 -1.83 -16.91 16.30
C GLN A 87 -2.52 -18.00 15.49
N TYR A 88 -3.81 -18.22 15.71
CA TYR A 88 -4.60 -19.19 14.94
C TYR A 88 -4.67 -18.82 13.45
N PHE A 89 -4.90 -17.54 13.12
CA PHE A 89 -4.89 -17.08 11.73
C PHE A 89 -3.55 -17.40 11.03
N CYS A 90 -2.44 -17.21 11.75
CA CYS A 90 -1.09 -17.54 11.33
C CYS A 90 -0.73 -19.04 11.42
N GLY A 91 -1.65 -19.92 11.86
CA GLY A 91 -1.49 -21.37 11.83
C GLY A 91 -0.90 -22.01 13.08
N GLN A 92 -0.91 -21.31 14.22
CA GLN A 92 -0.53 -21.94 15.49
C GLN A 92 -1.63 -22.86 16.01
N LEU A 93 -1.20 -23.95 16.63
CA LEU A 93 -2.06 -24.94 17.29
C LEU A 93 -2.19 -24.69 18.79
N GLU A 94 -1.26 -23.94 19.37
CA GLU A 94 -1.19 -23.61 20.80
C GLU A 94 -0.89 -22.12 20.97
N PHE A 95 -1.33 -21.56 22.10
CA PHE A 95 -1.04 -20.16 22.42
C PHE A 95 0.41 -19.99 22.90
N LEU A 96 1.16 -19.15 22.21
CA LEU A 96 2.55 -18.81 22.51
C LEU A 96 2.64 -17.35 22.98
N PRO A 97 2.90 -17.08 24.26
CA PRO A 97 3.03 -15.71 24.80
C PRO A 97 4.42 -15.11 24.49
N LYS A 98 4.86 -15.20 23.23
CA LYS A 98 6.13 -14.63 22.76
C LYS A 98 6.02 -14.23 21.30
N GLU A 99 6.90 -13.34 20.88
CA GLU A 99 6.97 -12.91 19.48
C GLU A 99 7.34 -14.10 18.56
N PRO A 100 6.69 -14.23 17.39
CA PRO A 100 6.92 -15.37 16.49
C PRO A 100 8.22 -15.24 15.70
N CYS A 101 8.67 -14.01 15.44
CA CYS A 101 9.83 -13.68 14.63
C CYS A 101 10.26 -12.23 14.89
N GLU A 102 11.46 -11.86 14.43
CA GLU A 102 11.89 -10.46 14.43
C GLU A 102 11.09 -9.66 13.39
N ALA A 103 10.74 -8.40 13.70
CA ALA A 103 9.96 -7.57 12.77
C ALA A 103 10.66 -7.37 11.41
N SER A 104 12.01 -7.41 11.40
CA SER A 104 12.81 -7.33 10.18
C SER A 104 12.60 -8.52 9.23
N ASP A 105 12.19 -9.70 9.74
CA ASP A 105 11.90 -10.89 8.94
C ASP A 105 10.76 -10.63 7.94
N LEU A 106 9.79 -9.77 8.29
CA LEU A 106 8.72 -9.36 7.37
C LEU A 106 9.25 -8.55 6.18
N VAL A 107 10.30 -7.75 6.37
CA VAL A 107 10.97 -7.02 5.29
C VAL A 107 11.69 -8.01 4.37
N HIS A 108 12.44 -8.95 4.94
CA HIS A 108 13.13 -10.00 4.20
C HIS A 108 12.15 -10.86 3.40
N PHE A 109 11.04 -11.25 4.01
CA PHE A 109 10.00 -12.04 3.37
C PHE A 109 9.36 -11.32 2.18
N ARG A 110 8.95 -10.04 2.33
CA ARG A 110 8.43 -9.24 1.21
C ARG A 110 9.43 -9.12 0.07
N ASN A 111 10.70 -8.89 0.39
CA ASN A 111 11.74 -8.79 -0.63
C ASN A 111 11.95 -10.12 -1.37
N ARG A 112 11.84 -11.25 -0.65
CA ARG A 112 11.97 -12.61 -1.18
C ARG A 112 10.81 -12.98 -2.12
N ILE A 113 9.55 -12.82 -1.69
CA ILE A 113 8.39 -13.17 -2.52
C ILE A 113 8.15 -12.17 -3.66
N GLY A 114 8.58 -10.92 -3.47
CA GLY A 114 8.51 -9.87 -4.46
C GLY A 114 7.08 -9.48 -4.88
N GLU A 115 6.98 -8.80 -6.02
CA GLU A 115 5.69 -8.32 -6.52
C GLU A 115 4.78 -9.48 -6.93
N GLU A 116 5.33 -10.48 -7.62
CA GLU A 116 4.62 -11.71 -8.02
C GLU A 116 4.02 -12.45 -6.83
N GLY A 117 4.77 -12.61 -5.74
CA GLY A 117 4.23 -13.29 -4.57
C GLY A 117 3.15 -12.50 -3.84
N ILE A 118 3.23 -11.16 -3.83
CA ILE A 118 2.15 -10.33 -3.30
C ILE A 118 0.91 -10.37 -4.22
N GLU A 119 1.10 -10.49 -5.54
CA GLU A 119 0.02 -10.69 -6.50
C GLU A 119 -0.77 -11.97 -6.19
N VAL A 120 -0.11 -13.07 -5.76
CA VAL A 120 -0.79 -14.29 -5.28
C VAL A 120 -1.69 -14.03 -4.06
N ILE A 121 -1.25 -13.18 -3.12
CA ILE A 121 -2.07 -12.81 -1.94
C ILE A 121 -3.31 -12.00 -2.38
N LEU A 122 -3.15 -11.08 -3.34
CA LEU A 122 -4.26 -10.33 -3.90
C LEU A 122 -5.24 -11.25 -4.65
N ALA A 123 -4.74 -12.18 -5.46
CA ALA A 123 -5.55 -13.18 -6.16
C ALA A 123 -6.36 -14.05 -5.18
N GLU A 124 -5.76 -14.45 -4.07
CA GLU A 124 -6.45 -15.20 -3.03
C GLU A 124 -7.54 -14.37 -2.33
N SER A 125 -7.30 -13.06 -2.12
CA SER A 125 -8.33 -12.16 -1.58
C SER A 125 -9.55 -12.02 -2.49
N ILE A 126 -9.35 -12.12 -3.81
CA ILE A 126 -10.45 -12.11 -4.80
C ILE A 126 -11.21 -13.44 -4.70
N ARG A 127 -10.50 -14.57 -4.76
CA ARG A 127 -11.09 -15.93 -4.66
C ARG A 127 -11.98 -16.09 -3.43
N VAL A 128 -11.49 -15.66 -2.27
CA VAL A 128 -12.22 -15.73 -0.98
C VAL A 128 -13.56 -14.98 -1.03
N ASN A 129 -13.69 -13.95 -1.87
CA ASN A 129 -14.95 -13.23 -2.04
C ASN A 129 -15.86 -13.86 -3.10
N THR A 130 -15.32 -14.57 -4.10
CA THR A 130 -16.10 -15.10 -5.23
C THR A 130 -16.56 -16.55 -5.08
N GLU A 131 -15.97 -17.32 -4.16
CA GLU A 131 -16.17 -18.77 -4.07
C GLU A 131 -17.63 -19.22 -3.86
N ASN A 132 -18.45 -18.40 -3.19
CA ASN A 132 -19.86 -18.72 -2.91
C ASN A 132 -20.81 -17.63 -3.44
N ASP A 133 -20.37 -16.86 -4.43
CA ASP A 133 -21.17 -15.79 -5.01
C ASP A 133 -21.61 -16.17 -6.43
N ASN A 134 -22.92 -16.16 -6.65
CA ASN A 134 -23.52 -16.39 -7.97
C ASN A 134 -23.48 -15.13 -8.85
N GLU A 135 -23.01 -14.00 -8.31
CA GLU A 135 -22.89 -12.75 -9.06
C GLU A 135 -21.73 -12.78 -10.06
N ASP A 136 -22.02 -12.29 -11.27
CA ASP A 136 -20.98 -12.02 -12.26
C ASP A 136 -20.24 -10.73 -11.94
N HIS A 137 -19.18 -10.86 -11.15
CA HIS A 137 -18.32 -9.74 -10.78
C HIS A 137 -17.39 -9.25 -11.89
N PHE A 138 -17.28 -9.97 -13.01
CA PHE A 138 -16.32 -9.69 -14.07
C PHE A 138 -16.96 -9.00 -15.27
N ASN A 139 -18.28 -9.10 -15.47
CA ASN A 139 -18.97 -8.40 -16.55
C ASN A 139 -18.75 -6.87 -16.52
N THR A 140 -19.03 -6.22 -15.39
CA THR A 140 -18.89 -4.76 -15.27
C THR A 140 -17.97 -4.37 -14.11
N ALA A 141 -16.92 -3.62 -14.42
CA ALA A 141 -15.98 -3.08 -13.45
C ALA A 141 -15.73 -1.58 -13.67
N PHE A 142 -15.14 -0.96 -12.65
CA PHE A 142 -14.83 0.46 -12.61
C PHE A 142 -13.34 0.66 -12.40
N ILE A 143 -12.73 1.56 -13.16
CA ILE A 143 -11.33 1.93 -13.00
C ILE A 143 -11.21 3.35 -12.48
N ASP A 144 -10.34 3.54 -11.50
CA ASP A 144 -9.93 4.85 -11.02
C ASP A 144 -8.49 4.82 -10.54
N SER A 145 -7.81 5.96 -10.65
CA SER A 145 -6.42 6.06 -10.24
C SER A 145 -6.21 7.19 -9.26
N THR A 146 -5.43 6.88 -8.24
CA THR A 146 -5.10 7.78 -7.13
C THR A 146 -3.59 7.90 -7.00
N VAL A 147 -3.13 8.73 -6.07
CA VAL A 147 -1.72 8.81 -5.70
C VAL A 147 -1.52 8.09 -4.38
N GLN A 148 -0.55 7.18 -4.36
CA GLN A 148 0.04 6.65 -3.14
C GLN A 148 1.21 7.56 -2.77
N GLU A 149 1.11 8.30 -1.67
CA GLU A 149 2.20 9.18 -1.26
C GLU A 149 3.33 8.38 -0.63
N LYS A 150 4.56 8.69 -0.99
CA LYS A 150 5.72 8.08 -0.36
C LYS A 150 5.91 8.68 1.04
N ASN A 151 6.49 7.92 1.97
CA ASN A 151 6.89 8.43 3.28
C ASN A 151 8.09 9.38 3.19
N ILE A 152 7.88 10.54 2.56
CA ILE A 152 8.85 11.61 2.45
C ILE A 152 8.32 12.87 3.12
N THR A 153 9.25 13.69 3.61
CA THR A 153 8.96 15.05 4.03
C THR A 153 8.64 15.90 2.81
N TYR A 154 7.67 16.83 2.90
CA TYR A 154 7.31 17.73 1.80
C TYR A 154 8.57 18.32 1.13
N PRO A 155 8.78 18.06 -0.18
CA PRO A 155 10.07 18.23 -0.82
C PRO A 155 10.28 19.68 -1.25
N THR A 156 11.25 20.35 -0.62
CA THR A 156 11.72 21.67 -1.05
C THR A 156 13.21 21.60 -1.34
N ASP A 157 13.67 22.34 -2.34
CA ASP A 157 15.10 22.36 -2.72
C ASP A 157 15.97 22.78 -1.53
N ALA A 158 15.50 23.73 -0.72
CA ALA A 158 16.17 24.11 0.53
C ALA A 158 16.32 22.94 1.53
N LYS A 159 15.29 22.09 1.71
CA LYS A 159 15.40 20.90 2.56
C LYS A 159 16.37 19.88 1.99
N LEU A 160 16.38 19.68 0.67
CA LEU A 160 17.34 18.80 0.00
C LEU A 160 18.78 19.28 0.22
N HIS A 161 19.07 20.55 -0.02
CA HIS A 161 20.39 21.13 0.24
C HIS A 161 20.82 20.96 1.71
N LYS A 162 19.92 21.19 2.68
CA LYS A 162 20.22 20.92 4.12
C LYS A 162 20.57 19.45 4.36
N LYS A 163 19.82 18.51 3.78
CA LYS A 163 20.09 17.07 3.92
C LYS A 163 21.44 16.70 3.31
N ILE A 164 21.80 17.25 2.14
CA ILE A 164 23.12 17.08 1.51
C ILE A 164 24.21 17.56 2.47
N ILE A 165 24.11 18.80 2.97
CA ILE A 165 25.09 19.38 3.89
C ILE A 165 25.26 18.51 5.13
N ASN A 166 24.16 18.09 5.76
CA ASN A 166 24.22 17.24 6.95
C ASN A 166 24.89 15.89 6.66
N ARG A 167 24.62 15.28 5.50
CA ARG A 167 25.23 14.00 5.12
C ARG A 167 26.72 14.16 4.82
N VAL A 168 27.11 15.21 4.10
CA VAL A 168 28.52 15.53 3.85
C VAL A 168 29.26 15.75 5.15
N LEU A 169 28.75 16.60 6.05
CA LEU A 169 29.37 16.86 7.35
C LEU A 169 29.46 15.61 8.22
N LYS A 170 28.50 14.68 8.11
CA LYS A 170 28.56 13.38 8.80
C LYS A 170 29.73 12.54 8.29
N ILE A 171 29.88 12.40 6.97
CA ILE A 171 30.98 11.63 6.35
C ILE A 171 32.34 12.24 6.68
N VAL A 172 32.46 13.57 6.60
CA VAL A 172 33.70 14.29 6.94
C VAL A 172 34.12 13.99 8.38
N ARG A 173 33.18 13.94 9.34
CA ARG A 173 33.48 13.58 10.73
C ARG A 173 33.85 12.11 10.89
N GLU A 174 33.09 11.20 10.29
CA GLU A 174 33.33 9.75 10.37
C GLU A 174 34.70 9.38 9.79
N LYS A 175 35.07 9.98 8.67
CA LYS A 175 36.35 9.74 7.98
C LYS A 175 37.49 10.68 8.38
N LYS A 176 37.25 11.58 9.35
CA LYS A 176 38.21 12.59 9.84
C LYS A 176 38.90 13.38 8.69
N LEU A 177 38.12 13.79 7.70
CA LEU A 177 38.64 14.49 6.52
C LEU A 177 38.88 15.98 6.82
N PRO A 178 39.86 16.63 6.17
CA PRO A 178 40.08 18.06 6.32
C PRO A 178 38.89 18.86 5.77
N LEU A 179 38.55 19.97 6.43
CA LEU A 179 37.49 20.88 6.02
C LEU A 179 37.96 22.32 6.17
N ARG A 180 37.99 23.08 5.06
CA ARG A 180 38.39 24.49 5.00
C ARG A 180 37.46 25.38 5.81
N GLN A 181 36.15 25.09 5.78
CA GLN A 181 35.16 25.90 6.48
C GLN A 181 33.94 25.07 6.91
N SER A 182 33.59 25.15 8.20
CA SER A 182 32.48 24.37 8.78
C SER A 182 31.08 24.93 8.48
N TYR A 183 30.99 26.23 8.10
CA TYR A 183 29.74 26.96 7.85
C TYR A 183 28.70 26.93 8.99
N GLN A 184 29.04 26.45 10.19
CA GLN A 184 28.07 26.18 11.26
C GLN A 184 27.28 27.44 11.67
N ARG A 185 27.97 28.57 11.89
CA ARG A 185 27.34 29.87 12.22
C ARG A 185 26.48 30.39 11.06
N THR A 186 26.97 30.26 9.83
CA THR A 186 26.27 30.68 8.61
C THR A 186 24.98 29.90 8.39
N LEU A 187 24.99 28.58 8.61
CA LEU A 187 23.81 27.72 8.50
C LEU A 187 22.74 28.08 9.53
N LYS A 188 23.14 28.41 10.77
CA LYS A 188 22.23 28.93 11.81
C LYS A 188 21.56 30.24 11.36
N ALA A 189 22.32 31.18 10.79
CA ALA A 189 21.78 32.44 10.25
C ALA A 189 20.83 32.22 9.07
N ILE A 190 21.19 31.35 8.11
CA ILE A 190 20.33 30.96 6.98
C ILE A 190 18.99 30.40 7.49
N SER A 191 19.03 29.52 8.49
CA SER A 191 17.80 28.92 9.05
C SER A 191 16.89 29.98 9.68
N ARG A 192 17.44 30.95 10.41
CA ARG A 192 16.67 32.09 10.96
C ARG A 192 16.02 32.92 9.85
N ASN A 193 16.75 33.20 8.77
CA ASN A 193 16.25 33.97 7.64
C ASN A 193 15.15 33.24 6.84
N GLN A 194 15.13 31.91 6.86
CA GLN A 194 14.10 31.10 6.20
C GLN A 194 12.78 31.02 6.99
N ARG A 195 12.76 31.35 8.29
CA ARG A 195 11.61 31.14 9.19
C ARG A 195 10.36 31.89 8.73
N PHE A 196 10.49 33.17 8.39
CA PHE A 196 9.38 34.04 8.01
C PHE A 196 9.23 34.14 6.48
N ARG A 197 9.27 33.01 5.77
CA ARG A 197 9.18 33.02 4.30
C ARG A 197 7.87 33.60 3.76
N ASN A 198 6.76 33.36 4.46
CA ASN A 198 5.42 33.76 4.02
C ASN A 198 5.12 35.24 4.27
N HIS A 199 5.95 35.93 5.06
CA HIS A 199 5.76 37.35 5.34
C HIS A 199 6.36 38.20 4.19
N PRO A 200 5.62 39.16 3.61
CA PRO A 200 6.02 39.89 2.39
C PRO A 200 7.43 40.51 2.47
N ARG A 201 7.75 41.16 3.59
CA ARG A 201 9.05 41.85 3.81
C ARG A 201 10.24 40.88 3.86
N SER A 202 10.04 39.63 4.26
CA SER A 202 11.11 38.64 4.46
C SER A 202 11.20 37.60 3.35
N HIS A 203 10.25 37.57 2.41
CA HIS A 203 10.27 36.66 1.27
C HIS A 203 11.59 36.76 0.47
N ARG A 204 12.01 37.98 0.10
CA ARG A 204 13.27 38.22 -0.62
C ARG A 204 14.49 37.72 0.17
N LYS A 205 14.49 37.93 1.50
CA LYS A 205 15.55 37.47 2.41
C LYS A 205 15.62 35.94 2.47
N ALA A 206 14.47 35.26 2.50
CA ALA A 206 14.40 33.80 2.47
C ALA A 206 14.88 33.22 1.13
N VAL A 207 14.53 33.84 -0.01
CA VAL A 207 15.02 33.41 -1.33
C VAL A 207 16.54 33.58 -1.44
N LYS A 208 17.10 34.69 -0.94
CA LYS A 208 18.56 34.89 -0.88
C LYS A 208 19.23 33.81 -0.02
N ALA A 209 18.64 33.50 1.13
CA ALA A 209 19.12 32.44 2.02
C ALA A 209 19.10 31.06 1.36
N ASP A 210 18.07 30.73 0.57
CA ASP A 210 18.01 29.49 -0.22
C ASP A 210 19.12 29.39 -1.26
N ARG A 211 19.44 30.49 -1.94
CA ARG A 211 20.55 30.55 -2.90
C ARG A 211 21.90 30.35 -2.20
N SER A 212 22.14 31.04 -1.08
CA SER A 212 23.34 30.85 -0.27
C SER A 212 23.49 29.41 0.21
N LEU A 213 22.39 28.79 0.64
CA LEU A 213 22.36 27.40 1.07
C LEU A 213 22.75 26.43 -0.05
N ARG A 214 22.25 26.64 -1.28
CA ARG A 214 22.65 25.86 -2.46
C ARG A 214 24.15 26.00 -2.74
N THR A 215 24.68 27.22 -2.67
CA THR A 215 26.11 27.48 -2.89
C THR A 215 26.98 26.77 -1.84
N ILE A 216 26.60 26.83 -0.56
CA ILE A 216 27.31 26.13 0.52
C ILE A 216 27.26 24.62 0.30
N ALA A 217 26.09 24.07 -0.02
CA ALA A 217 25.95 22.63 -0.32
C ALA A 217 26.88 22.20 -1.46
N GLY A 218 26.91 22.96 -2.56
CA GLY A 218 27.80 22.66 -3.69
C GLY A 218 29.29 22.82 -3.38
N ARG A 219 29.67 23.76 -2.51
CA ARG A 219 31.08 23.88 -2.05
C ARG A 219 31.48 22.66 -1.23
N LEU A 220 30.66 22.28 -0.25
CA LEU A 220 30.92 21.14 0.63
C LEU A 220 30.95 19.81 -0.12
N VAL A 221 30.07 19.61 -1.11
CA VAL A 221 30.10 18.39 -1.94
C VAL A 221 31.40 18.29 -2.73
N ARG A 222 31.83 19.37 -3.42
CA ARG A 222 33.10 19.37 -4.17
C ARG A 222 34.32 19.22 -3.28
N GLU A 223 34.27 19.78 -2.08
CA GLU A 223 35.35 19.64 -1.11
C GLU A 223 35.45 18.21 -0.57
N LEU A 224 34.32 17.60 -0.23
CA LEU A 224 34.27 16.19 0.13
C LEU A 224 34.84 15.33 -1.00
N ASP A 225 34.42 15.60 -2.24
CA ASP A 225 34.84 14.86 -3.42
C ASP A 225 36.37 14.92 -3.67
N ARG A 226 37.01 16.08 -3.44
CA ARG A 226 38.47 16.22 -3.54
C ARG A 226 39.23 15.55 -2.40
N ASN A 227 38.67 15.57 -1.20
CA ASN A 227 39.34 15.08 0.00
C ASN A 227 39.08 13.58 0.24
N LEU A 228 38.20 12.96 -0.54
CA LEU A 228 37.92 11.53 -0.44
C LEU A 228 38.97 10.76 -1.27
N PRO A 229 39.83 9.94 -0.65
CA PRO A 229 40.90 9.23 -1.37
C PRO A 229 40.36 8.12 -2.29
N ASP A 230 39.20 7.55 -1.97
CA ASP A 230 38.50 6.57 -2.81
C ASP A 230 36.99 6.83 -2.79
N ARG A 231 36.38 6.86 -3.98
CA ARG A 231 34.95 7.03 -4.20
C ARG A 231 34.14 5.75 -4.02
N LYS A 232 34.79 4.59 -3.87
CA LYS A 232 34.09 3.30 -3.69
C LYS A 232 33.04 3.40 -2.58
N GLY A 233 31.80 3.05 -2.94
CA GLY A 233 30.63 3.12 -2.06
C GLY A 233 29.89 4.46 -2.00
N TYR A 234 30.43 5.54 -2.58
CA TYR A 234 29.82 6.88 -2.58
C TYR A 234 29.42 7.39 -3.97
N GLU A 235 29.75 6.69 -5.05
CA GLU A 235 29.49 7.09 -6.44
C GLU A 235 28.03 7.51 -6.67
N LYS A 236 27.08 6.62 -6.39
CA LYS A 236 25.63 6.88 -6.51
C LYS A 236 25.17 8.08 -5.66
N MET A 237 25.81 8.30 -4.52
CA MET A 237 25.50 9.45 -3.65
C MET A 237 25.96 10.75 -4.28
N PHE A 238 27.18 10.78 -4.83
CA PHE A 238 27.71 11.97 -5.51
C PHE A 238 26.89 12.30 -6.77
N GLU A 239 26.57 11.30 -7.59
CA GLU A 239 25.68 11.47 -8.75
C GLU A 239 24.35 12.12 -8.34
N LEU A 240 23.73 11.62 -7.27
CA LEU A 240 22.49 12.15 -6.74
C LEU A 240 22.65 13.60 -6.24
N PHE A 241 23.74 13.89 -5.52
CA PHE A 241 24.00 15.24 -5.00
C PHE A 241 24.24 16.24 -6.12
N TYR A 242 25.05 15.89 -7.12
CA TYR A 242 25.30 16.75 -8.27
C TYR A 242 24.02 16.97 -9.09
N LYS A 243 23.19 15.94 -9.28
CA LYS A 243 21.88 16.07 -9.92
C LYS A 243 20.94 17.02 -9.15
N VAL A 244 20.89 16.91 -7.82
CA VAL A 244 20.08 17.81 -6.98
C VAL A 244 20.61 19.24 -6.99
N LEU A 245 21.92 19.45 -7.06
CA LEU A 245 22.51 20.78 -7.10
C LEU A 245 22.33 21.47 -8.46
N SER A 246 22.24 20.70 -9.55
CA SER A 246 22.05 21.21 -10.91
C SER A 246 20.58 21.40 -11.29
N GLN A 247 19.65 20.72 -10.61
CA GLN A 247 18.22 20.79 -10.95
C GLN A 247 17.63 22.20 -10.75
N LYS A 248 16.75 22.58 -11.67
CA LYS A 248 15.94 23.81 -11.66
C LYS A 248 14.46 23.46 -11.39
N ARG A 249 13.60 24.48 -11.27
CA ARG A 249 12.16 24.30 -11.04
C ARG A 249 11.50 23.42 -12.11
N ASN A 250 11.86 23.61 -13.37
CA ASN A 250 11.26 22.96 -14.54
C ASN A 250 12.14 21.83 -15.10
N SER A 251 13.09 21.31 -14.31
CA SER A 251 13.92 20.20 -14.75
C SER A 251 13.08 18.94 -14.93
N ARG A 252 13.26 18.25 -16.06
CA ARG A 252 12.72 16.90 -16.27
C ARG A 252 13.34 15.95 -15.25
N ASN A 253 12.54 15.01 -14.72
CA ASN A 253 12.98 14.01 -13.73
C ASN A 253 13.66 14.62 -12.49
N LYS A 254 13.05 15.69 -11.95
CA LYS A 254 13.51 16.37 -10.74
C LYS A 254 13.50 15.41 -9.54
N ILE A 255 14.55 15.46 -8.73
CA ILE A 255 14.65 14.68 -7.49
C ILE A 255 13.92 15.42 -6.37
N TYR A 256 12.96 14.74 -5.76
CA TYR A 256 12.18 15.27 -4.63
C TYR A 256 12.68 14.74 -3.27
N SER A 257 13.36 13.60 -3.22
CA SER A 257 13.88 13.01 -2.00
C SER A 257 15.25 12.35 -2.24
N LEU A 258 16.19 12.53 -1.29
CA LEU A 258 17.51 11.90 -1.37
C LEU A 258 17.49 10.40 -1.07
N HIS A 259 16.52 9.93 -0.26
CA HIS A 259 16.42 8.52 0.13
C HIS A 259 15.40 7.74 -0.70
N GLU A 260 14.59 8.45 -1.50
CA GLU A 260 13.66 7.87 -2.48
C GLU A 260 13.75 8.71 -3.77
N PRO A 261 14.84 8.57 -4.55
CA PRO A 261 15.10 9.41 -5.72
C PRO A 261 14.06 9.23 -6.83
N GLU A 262 13.36 8.10 -6.84
CA GLU A 262 12.38 7.75 -7.86
C GLU A 262 11.07 8.54 -7.71
N VAL A 263 10.72 9.01 -6.51
CA VAL A 263 9.44 9.68 -6.20
C VAL A 263 9.12 10.78 -7.20
N GLN A 264 7.87 10.78 -7.67
CA GLN A 264 7.40 11.77 -8.65
C GLN A 264 6.42 12.75 -8.02
N CYS A 265 6.32 13.92 -8.66
CA CYS A 265 5.35 14.94 -8.32
C CYS A 265 4.16 14.81 -9.26
N ILE A 266 3.00 14.43 -8.72
CA ILE A 266 1.78 14.18 -9.46
C ILE A 266 0.79 15.30 -9.14
N SER A 267 0.18 15.88 -10.18
CA SER A 267 -0.91 16.84 -10.03
C SER A 267 -2.20 16.22 -10.57
N LYS A 268 -3.16 15.99 -9.67
CA LYS A 268 -4.49 15.43 -9.98
C LYS A 268 -5.61 16.46 -9.87
N GLY A 269 -5.28 17.76 -9.89
CA GLY A 269 -6.27 18.85 -9.89
C GLY A 269 -7.11 18.99 -8.61
N LYS A 270 -6.70 18.40 -7.48
CA LYS A 270 -7.42 18.53 -6.21
C LYS A 270 -7.35 19.96 -5.69
N GLU A 271 -8.49 20.52 -5.30
CA GLU A 271 -8.60 21.90 -4.82
C GLU A 271 -7.73 22.18 -3.59
N HIS A 272 -7.80 21.31 -2.57
CA HIS A 272 -7.06 21.45 -1.32
C HIS A 272 -5.59 21.01 -1.41
N LYS A 273 -5.19 20.25 -2.47
CA LYS A 273 -3.84 19.70 -2.60
C LYS A 273 -3.39 19.60 -4.06
N LYS A 274 -2.68 20.64 -4.51
CA LYS A 274 -2.22 20.76 -5.91
C LYS A 274 -1.22 19.70 -6.35
N TYR A 275 -0.36 19.24 -5.43
CA TYR A 275 0.72 18.28 -5.71
C TYR A 275 0.78 17.19 -4.65
N GLU A 276 0.83 15.95 -5.10
CA GLU A 276 1.08 14.76 -4.29
C GLU A 276 2.43 14.16 -4.71
N PHE A 277 3.19 13.60 -3.76
CA PHE A 277 4.53 13.09 -4.02
C PHE A 277 4.60 11.58 -3.75
N GLY A 278 4.75 10.81 -4.82
CA GLY A 278 4.81 9.35 -4.74
C GLY A 278 4.68 8.74 -6.12
N ASN A 279 3.79 7.76 -6.22
CA ASN A 279 3.48 6.99 -7.42
C ASN A 279 1.96 6.97 -7.65
N LYS A 280 1.56 6.77 -8.90
CA LYS A 280 0.16 6.59 -9.25
C LYS A 280 -0.25 5.14 -8.96
N ALA A 281 -1.44 4.95 -8.41
CA ALA A 281 -2.01 3.65 -8.11
C ALA A 281 -3.32 3.54 -8.90
N SER A 282 -3.46 2.53 -9.76
CA SER A 282 -4.70 2.24 -10.47
C SER A 282 -5.41 1.06 -9.81
N PHE A 283 -6.72 1.19 -9.60
CA PHE A 283 -7.55 0.15 -9.04
C PHE A 283 -8.69 -0.17 -9.99
N ILE A 284 -8.95 -1.47 -10.19
CA ILE A 284 -10.17 -1.96 -10.82
C ILE A 284 -11.07 -2.51 -9.72
N ARG A 285 -12.31 -2.04 -9.67
CA ARG A 285 -13.34 -2.47 -8.72
C ARG A 285 -14.54 -3.04 -9.47
N SER A 286 -14.97 -4.26 -9.13
CA SER A 286 -16.19 -4.87 -9.67
C SER A 286 -17.44 -4.10 -9.27
N LEU A 287 -18.57 -4.38 -9.94
CA LEU A 287 -19.87 -3.83 -9.56
C LEU A 287 -20.28 -4.16 -8.11
N SER A 288 -19.93 -5.36 -7.63
CA SER A 288 -20.14 -5.83 -6.24
C SER A 288 -19.22 -5.16 -5.22
N GLY A 289 -18.17 -4.48 -5.68
CA GLY A 289 -17.23 -3.75 -4.83
C GLY A 289 -15.94 -4.50 -4.48
N ILE A 290 -15.65 -5.62 -5.16
CA ILE A 290 -14.39 -6.36 -5.10
C ILE A 290 -13.29 -5.61 -5.85
N ILE A 291 -12.13 -5.43 -5.24
CA ILE A 291 -10.96 -4.92 -5.97
C ILE A 291 -10.37 -6.09 -6.76
N LEU A 292 -10.41 -5.99 -8.08
CA LEU A 292 -9.96 -7.01 -9.02
C LEU A 292 -8.51 -6.80 -9.46
N ALA A 293 -8.02 -5.56 -9.48
CA ALA A 293 -6.64 -5.22 -9.80
C ALA A 293 -6.16 -4.02 -9.01
N ALA A 294 -4.85 -3.97 -8.77
CA ALA A 294 -4.16 -2.93 -8.03
C ALA A 294 -2.73 -2.80 -8.58
N VAL A 295 -2.50 -1.83 -9.47
CA VAL A 295 -1.23 -1.67 -10.20
C VAL A 295 -0.57 -0.34 -9.87
N SER A 296 0.75 -0.38 -9.67
CA SER A 296 1.57 0.82 -9.50
C SER A 296 2.06 1.36 -10.84
N PHE A 297 1.83 2.64 -11.06
CA PHE A 297 2.30 3.40 -12.21
C PHE A 297 3.15 4.58 -11.75
N ARG A 298 3.92 5.15 -12.67
CA ARG A 298 4.74 6.32 -12.36
C ARG A 298 3.89 7.57 -12.51
N ASN A 299 4.04 8.25 -13.64
CA ASN A 299 3.25 9.43 -14.01
C ASN A 299 2.79 9.33 -15.46
N GLU A 300 2.54 8.09 -15.94
CA GLU A 300 1.89 7.90 -17.23
C GLU A 300 0.48 8.49 -17.23
N TYR A 301 -0.06 8.74 -18.42
CA TYR A 301 -1.46 9.13 -18.60
C TYR A 301 -2.41 8.02 -18.11
N ASP A 302 -3.54 8.40 -17.49
CA ASP A 302 -4.46 7.46 -16.85
C ASP A 302 -5.00 6.41 -17.84
N GLY A 303 -5.26 6.78 -19.10
CA GLY A 303 -5.69 5.83 -20.15
C GLY A 303 -4.69 4.71 -20.43
N HIS A 304 -3.38 4.96 -20.32
CA HIS A 304 -2.35 3.93 -20.54
C HIS A 304 -2.27 2.90 -19.41
N THR A 305 -2.96 3.15 -18.29
CA THR A 305 -2.99 2.22 -17.15
C THR A 305 -4.00 1.08 -17.32
N ILE A 306 -4.92 1.20 -18.29
CA ILE A 306 -6.03 0.28 -18.48
C ILE A 306 -5.53 -1.12 -18.83
N GLU A 307 -4.67 -1.23 -19.84
CA GLU A 307 -4.21 -2.51 -20.38
C GLU A 307 -3.48 -3.34 -19.32
N ALA A 308 -2.49 -2.75 -18.64
CA ALA A 308 -1.74 -3.45 -17.60
C ALA A 308 -2.64 -3.86 -16.40
N SER A 309 -3.68 -3.07 -16.07
CA SER A 309 -4.63 -3.41 -15.01
C SER A 309 -5.57 -4.55 -15.41
N LEU A 310 -5.99 -4.61 -16.68
CA LEU A 310 -6.78 -5.71 -17.23
C LEU A 310 -5.95 -7.00 -17.29
N GLN A 311 -4.70 -6.93 -17.78
CA GLN A 311 -3.78 -8.07 -17.80
C GLN A 311 -3.52 -8.60 -16.39
N GLN A 312 -3.37 -7.73 -15.38
CA GLN A 312 -3.23 -8.16 -13.98
C GLN A 312 -4.46 -8.96 -13.52
N THR A 313 -5.66 -8.48 -13.85
CA THR A 313 -6.91 -9.17 -13.50
C THR A 313 -6.94 -10.57 -14.12
N GLU A 314 -6.68 -10.67 -15.43
CA GLU A 314 -6.68 -11.93 -16.18
C GLU A 314 -5.65 -12.92 -15.63
N ARG A 315 -4.43 -12.47 -15.29
CA ARG A 315 -3.42 -13.33 -14.65
C ARG A 315 -3.87 -13.88 -13.30
N MET A 316 -4.54 -13.06 -12.48
CA MET A 316 -4.93 -13.46 -11.12
C MET A 316 -6.16 -14.37 -11.08
N THR A 317 -7.13 -14.15 -11.97
CA THR A 317 -8.45 -14.80 -11.90
C THR A 317 -8.75 -15.71 -13.09
N GLY A 318 -7.98 -15.63 -14.18
CA GLY A 318 -8.26 -16.31 -15.45
C GLY A 318 -9.49 -15.78 -16.18
N LYS A 319 -10.11 -14.70 -15.68
CA LYS A 319 -11.35 -14.13 -16.23
C LYS A 319 -11.09 -12.75 -16.82
N ARG A 320 -11.79 -12.45 -17.91
CA ARG A 320 -11.77 -11.13 -18.57
C ARG A 320 -12.93 -10.27 -18.11
N ILE A 321 -12.73 -8.96 -18.19
CA ILE A 321 -13.77 -7.97 -17.91
C ILE A 321 -14.43 -7.56 -19.23
N ASP A 322 -15.76 -7.54 -19.30
CA ASP A 322 -16.45 -7.15 -20.54
C ASP A 322 -16.62 -5.64 -20.68
N ASN A 323 -16.99 -4.98 -19.59
CA ASN A 323 -17.29 -3.55 -19.54
C ASN A 323 -16.47 -2.87 -18.44
N LEU A 324 -15.55 -1.99 -18.82
CA LEU A 324 -14.75 -1.20 -17.88
C LEU A 324 -15.15 0.27 -17.94
N ALA A 325 -15.76 0.79 -16.89
CA ALA A 325 -16.17 2.18 -16.81
C ALA A 325 -15.15 3.05 -16.05
N GLY A 326 -14.67 4.11 -16.71
CA GLY A 326 -13.72 5.08 -16.17
C GLY A 326 -14.30 6.49 -16.09
N ASP A 327 -13.56 7.41 -15.47
CA ASP A 327 -13.87 8.83 -15.56
C ASP A 327 -13.34 9.44 -16.88
N ARG A 328 -13.48 10.77 -17.05
CA ARG A 328 -12.98 11.47 -18.25
C ARG A 328 -11.45 11.51 -18.34
N GLY A 329 -10.73 11.14 -17.28
CA GLY A 329 -9.28 11.00 -17.26
C GLY A 329 -8.79 9.83 -18.12
N TYR A 330 -9.65 8.85 -18.42
CA TYR A 330 -9.32 7.64 -19.19
C TYR A 330 -9.62 7.73 -20.69
N ARG A 331 -9.79 8.94 -21.26
CA ARG A 331 -10.05 9.13 -22.70
C ARG A 331 -8.96 8.49 -23.57
N GLY A 332 -9.32 7.91 -24.70
CA GLY A 332 -8.36 7.37 -25.65
C GLY A 332 -8.95 6.20 -26.43
N THR A 333 -8.81 5.00 -25.89
CA THR A 333 -9.26 3.75 -26.52
C THR A 333 -10.67 3.38 -26.07
N ASP A 334 -11.57 3.11 -27.01
CA ASP A 334 -12.93 2.63 -26.73
C ASP A 334 -12.99 1.11 -26.51
N LEU A 335 -11.97 0.38 -26.99
CA LEU A 335 -11.85 -1.07 -26.88
C LEU A 335 -10.39 -1.45 -26.57
N VAL A 336 -10.18 -2.32 -25.58
CA VAL A 336 -8.88 -2.94 -25.30
C VAL A 336 -9.08 -4.44 -25.28
N GLY A 337 -8.51 -5.14 -26.27
CA GLY A 337 -8.82 -6.55 -26.52
C GLY A 337 -10.32 -6.73 -26.82
N THR A 338 -11.03 -7.43 -25.94
CA THR A 338 -12.49 -7.61 -26.00
C THR A 338 -13.26 -6.70 -25.04
N THR A 339 -12.56 -6.00 -24.15
CA THR A 339 -13.16 -5.17 -23.10
C THR A 339 -13.58 -3.80 -23.64
N LYS A 340 -14.85 -3.44 -23.45
CA LYS A 340 -15.41 -2.14 -23.81
C LYS A 340 -15.10 -1.11 -22.73
N ILE A 341 -14.50 0.01 -23.13
CA ILE A 341 -14.18 1.12 -22.22
C ILE A 341 -15.31 2.15 -22.28
N LEU A 342 -15.93 2.38 -21.13
CA LEU A 342 -17.11 3.24 -21.00
C LEU A 342 -16.74 4.53 -20.26
N ILE A 343 -16.80 5.66 -20.98
CA ILE A 343 -16.44 6.99 -20.45
C ILE A 343 -17.67 7.89 -20.50
N PRO A 344 -17.88 8.77 -19.51
CA PRO A 344 -19.06 9.63 -19.49
C PRO A 344 -19.02 10.68 -20.60
N GLN A 345 -19.85 10.47 -21.62
CA GLN A 345 -20.09 11.36 -22.75
C GLN A 345 -21.46 12.07 -22.62
N ALA A 346 -21.64 13.16 -23.38
CA ALA A 346 -22.95 13.79 -23.51
C ALA A 346 -23.95 12.77 -24.10
N PRO A 347 -25.20 12.71 -23.60
CA PRO A 347 -26.24 11.88 -24.21
C PRO A 347 -26.40 12.23 -25.69
N LYS A 348 -26.51 11.23 -26.56
CA LYS A 348 -26.78 11.48 -27.97
C LYS A 348 -28.27 11.77 -28.16
N ASP A 349 -28.62 12.59 -29.15
CA ASP A 349 -30.03 12.92 -29.45
C ASP A 349 -30.85 11.66 -29.79
N LYS A 350 -30.19 10.68 -30.42
CA LYS A 350 -30.76 9.37 -30.77
C LYS A 350 -30.87 8.39 -29.59
N ASP A 351 -30.28 8.67 -28.42
CA ASP A 351 -30.37 7.77 -27.27
C ASP A 351 -31.81 7.77 -26.72
N SER A 352 -32.42 6.59 -26.60
CA SER A 352 -33.70 6.44 -25.90
C SER A 352 -33.58 6.84 -24.42
N TYR A 353 -34.68 7.28 -23.81
CA TYR A 353 -34.75 7.57 -22.36
C TYR A 353 -34.16 6.42 -21.51
N TYR A 354 -34.48 5.18 -21.86
CA TYR A 354 -33.96 4.00 -21.16
C TYR A 354 -32.44 3.89 -21.24
N GLN A 355 -31.86 4.15 -22.42
CA GLN A 355 -30.42 4.12 -22.64
C GLN A 355 -29.71 5.24 -21.86
N LYS A 356 -30.29 6.45 -21.84
CA LYS A 356 -29.80 7.58 -21.03
C LYS A 356 -29.78 7.22 -19.54
N LYS A 357 -30.88 6.65 -19.03
CA LYS A 357 -31.01 6.20 -17.64
C LYS A 357 -30.01 5.09 -17.28
N LYS A 358 -29.80 4.11 -18.17
CA LYS A 358 -28.82 3.03 -17.98
C LYS A 358 -27.38 3.55 -17.89
N LYS A 359 -26.98 4.44 -18.80
CA LYS A 359 -25.66 5.11 -18.77
C LYS A 359 -25.50 5.93 -17.48
N HIS A 360 -26.51 6.71 -17.10
CA HIS A 360 -26.47 7.49 -15.87
C HIS A 360 -26.29 6.60 -14.62
N LYS A 361 -27.09 5.54 -14.47
CA LYS A 361 -26.99 4.59 -13.34
C LYS A 361 -25.61 3.94 -13.24
N LEU A 362 -25.01 3.58 -14.38
CA LEU A 362 -23.65 3.03 -14.43
C LEU A 362 -22.62 4.01 -13.85
N PHE A 363 -22.64 5.28 -14.29
CA PHE A 363 -21.67 6.29 -13.81
C PHE A 363 -21.93 6.73 -12.36
N CYS A 364 -23.18 6.69 -11.87
CA CYS A 364 -23.48 6.83 -10.45
C CYS A 364 -22.87 5.68 -9.63
N LYS A 365 -22.92 4.44 -10.13
CA LYS A 365 -22.29 3.28 -9.46
C LYS A 365 -20.76 3.33 -9.53
N ARG A 366 -20.18 3.86 -10.62
CA ARG A 366 -18.74 4.10 -10.77
C ARG A 366 -18.22 4.98 -9.64
N ALA A 367 -18.95 6.04 -9.27
CA ALA A 367 -18.55 6.95 -8.18
C ALA A 367 -18.33 6.22 -6.83
N GLY A 368 -18.89 5.03 -6.64
CA GLY A 368 -18.60 4.17 -5.49
C GLY A 368 -17.15 3.71 -5.35
N ILE A 369 -16.29 3.89 -6.36
CA ILE A 369 -14.86 3.59 -6.27
C ILE A 369 -14.11 4.62 -5.41
N GLU A 370 -14.62 5.86 -5.35
CA GLU A 370 -14.01 6.95 -4.59
C GLU A 370 -14.03 6.68 -3.07
N PRO A 371 -15.16 6.25 -2.45
CA PRO A 371 -15.17 5.74 -1.09
C PRO A 371 -14.23 4.54 -0.86
N THR A 372 -14.14 3.60 -1.80
CA THR A 372 -13.21 2.46 -1.70
C THR A 372 -11.77 2.95 -1.61
N ILE A 373 -11.36 3.89 -2.48
CA ILE A 373 -10.04 4.53 -2.42
C ILE A 373 -9.85 5.31 -1.11
N GLY A 374 -10.89 5.98 -0.62
CA GLY A 374 -10.91 6.63 0.70
C GLY A 374 -10.54 5.65 1.82
N HIS A 375 -11.23 4.50 1.88
CA HIS A 375 -10.95 3.44 2.84
C HIS A 375 -9.54 2.84 2.67
N LEU A 376 -9.08 2.60 1.43
CA LEU A 376 -7.70 2.17 1.20
C LEU A 376 -6.69 3.13 1.84
N LYS A 377 -6.93 4.44 1.72
CA LYS A 377 -6.06 5.47 2.29
C LYS A 377 -6.12 5.51 3.81
N SER A 378 -7.30 5.50 4.42
CA SER A 378 -7.46 5.63 5.88
C SER A 378 -7.14 4.34 6.63
N ASP A 379 -7.61 3.20 6.12
CA ASP A 379 -7.74 1.97 6.91
C ASP A 379 -6.71 0.90 6.52
N TYR A 380 -6.12 0.95 5.31
CA TYR A 380 -5.27 -0.14 4.78
C TYR A 380 -3.90 0.32 4.28
N ARG A 381 -3.36 1.41 4.86
CA ARG A 381 -1.99 1.91 4.61
C ARG A 381 -1.71 2.42 3.19
N LEU A 382 -2.71 2.77 2.39
CA LEU A 382 -2.47 3.37 1.07
C LEU A 382 -2.07 4.85 1.14
N SER A 383 -2.48 5.59 2.18
CA SER A 383 -2.23 7.04 2.30
C SER A 383 -0.74 7.38 2.27
N ARG A 384 0.08 6.58 2.97
CA ARG A 384 1.52 6.78 3.02
C ARG A 384 2.26 5.45 2.93
N ASN A 385 3.07 5.29 1.90
CA ASN A 385 3.90 4.10 1.71
C ASN A 385 5.23 4.21 2.46
N PHE A 386 5.50 3.23 3.31
CA PHE A 386 6.73 3.12 4.10
C PHE A 386 7.77 2.18 3.45
N TYR A 387 7.38 1.40 2.44
CA TYR A 387 8.29 0.49 1.76
C TYR A 387 9.24 1.24 0.83
N LYS A 388 10.40 0.64 0.58
CA LYS A 388 11.52 1.25 -0.17
C LYS A 388 11.41 0.99 -1.68
N GLY A 389 11.71 2.03 -2.48
CA GLY A 389 11.81 1.94 -3.94
C GLY A 389 10.49 1.65 -4.67
N VAL A 390 10.55 1.54 -6.00
CA VAL A 390 9.40 1.20 -6.86
C VAL A 390 8.78 -0.15 -6.49
N LYS A 391 9.61 -1.16 -6.21
CA LYS A 391 9.11 -2.49 -5.80
C LYS A 391 8.23 -2.39 -4.55
N GLY A 392 8.66 -1.60 -3.58
CA GLY A 392 7.88 -1.33 -2.37
C GLY A 392 6.57 -0.58 -2.62
N ASP A 393 6.51 0.27 -3.64
CA ASP A 393 5.28 0.96 -4.06
C ASP A 393 4.23 -0.03 -4.57
N ALA A 394 4.62 -0.92 -5.49
CA ALA A 394 3.76 -1.96 -6.02
C ALA A 394 3.24 -2.91 -4.93
N MET A 395 4.13 -3.40 -4.07
CA MET A 395 3.75 -4.31 -2.98
C MET A 395 2.75 -3.68 -2.01
N ASN A 396 2.92 -2.41 -1.64
CA ASN A 396 1.99 -1.74 -0.70
C ASN A 396 0.60 -1.53 -1.31
N ILE A 397 0.51 -1.23 -2.61
CA ILE A 397 -0.76 -1.09 -3.34
C ILE A 397 -1.54 -2.41 -3.32
N MET A 398 -0.89 -3.51 -3.69
CA MET A 398 -1.53 -4.82 -3.75
C MET A 398 -1.93 -5.34 -2.37
N LEU A 399 -1.09 -5.16 -1.34
CA LEU A 399 -1.44 -5.55 0.03
C LEU A 399 -2.61 -4.72 0.61
N ALA A 400 -2.67 -3.42 0.31
CA ALA A 400 -3.81 -2.59 0.69
C ALA A 400 -5.12 -3.07 0.04
N ALA A 401 -5.08 -3.39 -1.26
CA ALA A 401 -6.22 -3.96 -1.98
C ALA A 401 -6.64 -5.33 -1.42
N ALA A 402 -5.68 -6.21 -1.15
CA ALA A 402 -5.94 -7.53 -0.57
C ALA A 402 -6.60 -7.41 0.80
N ALA A 403 -6.09 -6.53 1.67
CA ALA A 403 -6.66 -6.30 2.99
C ALA A 403 -8.08 -5.74 2.95
N TYR A 404 -8.38 -4.83 2.00
CA TYR A 404 -9.75 -4.36 1.77
C TYR A 404 -10.69 -5.52 1.38
N ASN A 405 -10.26 -6.38 0.46
CA ASN A 405 -11.03 -7.56 0.04
C ASN A 405 -11.24 -8.55 1.20
N PHE A 406 -10.21 -8.83 2.00
CA PHE A 406 -10.33 -9.68 3.18
C PHE A 406 -11.25 -9.09 4.24
N ARG A 407 -11.18 -7.77 4.49
CA ARG A 407 -12.13 -7.10 5.40
C ARG A 407 -13.55 -7.18 4.89
N ARG A 408 -13.78 -7.06 3.58
CA ARG A 408 -15.11 -7.22 2.98
C ARG A 408 -15.61 -8.66 3.18
N ALA A 409 -14.77 -9.67 2.95
CA ALA A 409 -15.11 -11.06 3.24
C ALA A 409 -15.47 -11.27 4.72
N MET A 410 -14.69 -10.73 5.66
CA MET A 410 -15.01 -10.79 7.10
C MET A 410 -16.38 -10.18 7.43
N ARG A 411 -16.74 -9.06 6.79
CA ARG A 411 -18.06 -8.43 6.99
C ARG A 411 -19.19 -9.27 6.41
N ALA A 412 -19.01 -9.85 5.22
CA ALA A 412 -20.00 -10.74 4.63
C ALA A 412 -20.21 -11.99 5.50
N LEU A 413 -19.13 -12.57 6.03
CA LEU A 413 -19.18 -13.72 6.95
C LEU A 413 -19.89 -13.37 8.26
N LEU A 414 -19.64 -12.18 8.83
CA LEU A 414 -20.40 -11.69 10.00
C LEU A 414 -21.90 -11.58 9.75
N CYS A 415 -22.29 -11.04 8.60
CA CYS A 415 -23.70 -10.92 8.25
C CYS A 415 -24.32 -12.31 8.08
N PHE A 416 -23.62 -13.22 7.40
CA PHE A 416 -24.08 -14.59 7.19
C PHE A 416 -24.25 -15.35 8.51
N THR A 417 -23.27 -15.29 9.43
CA THR A 417 -23.40 -15.94 10.74
C THR A 417 -24.52 -15.33 11.57
N LYS A 418 -24.71 -14.00 11.56
CA LYS A 418 -25.86 -13.36 12.20
C LYS A 418 -27.19 -13.85 11.61
N THR A 419 -27.32 -13.88 10.28
CA THR A 419 -28.54 -14.34 9.62
C THR A 419 -28.83 -15.82 9.89
N ILE A 420 -27.80 -16.67 9.95
CA ILE A 420 -27.96 -18.08 10.36
C ILE A 420 -28.43 -18.15 11.81
N ILE A 421 -27.78 -17.44 12.74
CA ILE A 421 -28.17 -17.43 14.16
C ILE A 421 -29.60 -16.94 14.33
N GLU A 422 -30.00 -15.86 13.65
CA GLU A 422 -31.37 -15.35 13.66
C GLU A 422 -32.37 -16.38 13.10
N LYS A 423 -32.02 -17.06 12.01
CA LYS A 423 -32.87 -18.12 11.43
C LYS A 423 -32.93 -19.38 12.30
N SER A 424 -31.83 -19.80 12.91
CA SER A 424 -31.80 -20.97 13.79
C SER A 424 -32.56 -20.70 15.08
N VAL A 425 -32.47 -19.49 15.64
CA VAL A 425 -33.30 -19.07 16.79
C VAL A 425 -34.78 -19.06 16.41
N LEU A 426 -35.14 -18.59 15.21
CA LEU A 426 -36.53 -18.64 14.73
C LEU A 426 -37.05 -20.08 14.53
N VAL A 427 -36.19 -21.01 14.11
CA VAL A 427 -36.54 -22.43 13.97
C VAL A 427 -36.64 -23.13 15.35
N ASP A 428 -35.79 -22.78 16.31
CA ASP A 428 -35.86 -23.30 17.69
C ASP A 428 -37.05 -22.75 18.50
N PHE A 429 -37.63 -21.62 18.11
CA PHE A 429 -38.92 -21.17 18.64
C PHE A 429 -40.12 -21.94 18.04
N SER A 430 -39.96 -22.56 16.86
CA SER A 430 -41.01 -23.39 16.24
C SER A 430 -41.06 -24.81 16.82
N THR A 431 -39.97 -25.33 17.39
CA THR A 431 -39.93 -26.68 17.99
C THR A 431 -40.41 -26.73 19.43
N LYS A 432 -40.72 -25.58 20.05
CA LYS A 432 -41.36 -25.50 21.38
C LYS A 432 -42.90 -25.68 21.37
N TRP A 433 -43.51 -25.92 20.21
CA TRP A 433 -44.94 -26.21 20.06
C TRP A 433 -45.21 -27.54 19.34
N ALA A 434 -44.27 -28.48 19.42
CA ALA A 434 -44.47 -29.84 18.95
C ALA A 434 -44.12 -30.83 20.07
N PHE A 435 -44.97 -30.88 21.10
CA PHE A 435 -45.38 -32.08 21.85
C PHE A 435 -46.65 -31.76 22.62
#